data_AF-A0A9E5ET97-F1
#
_entry.id   AF-A0A9E5ET97-F1
#
_cell.length_a   1.000
_cell.length_b   1.000
_cell.length_c   1.000
_cell.angle_alpha   90.00
_cell.angle_beta   90.00
_cell.angle_gamma   90.00
#
_symmetry.space_group_name_H-M   'P 1'
#
loop_
_entity.id
_entity.type
_entity.pdbx_description
1 polymer ?
#
loop_
_entity_poly.entity_id
_entity_poly.type
_entity_poly.pdbx_seq_one_letter_code
_entity_poly.pdbx_strand_id
1 'polypeptide(L)'
;MMATAYDEIQYVSFPYQQSHPDKLASVAKLLGLNPPKVENARVLELGCASGNNLIPIAENMPNAKFVGIDYSEPQIAAGKKTIADLGLKNIELRQANIMDIGPKDGMFDYIIVHGIFSWVPKEVQEKILEICKKNLTPDGVAYVSYNVLPGWRMRGMIRDMMLYHIKRFETPQQKLQQARGLLEFLVKSVPQDNNAYGSFLKSELELLRQQSDNYLFHDHLEENNTPCYFHEFIERATVHGLSYLGDADMRTMATHDLHEEAKKLLTTAPNQIESEQYMDFLRNRMFRMTLLVHAGKQTVLQVNTKLVRDFMIAGTLRVKENGPELHSNEPETYIVPTGGEATARDPLVKAAVRVMNESWPERISFDTLVELSSKKLGLQVPTDQAGLDRVVDQIGSALLLFYTGLPMGAIELSLRPLGITREFLEKPKVPALVRKQAGIDGVLTNLRHQTIRVGDFEKFVLPLLDGTRNKKGILTSLQDLVQKQQLQIRENNILIVDPDKVLSILEKQLDQVILILGLNSLLLSSK
;
A
#
# COMPACT_ATOMS: atom_id res chain seq x y z
N MET A 1 2.94 18.26 -31.45
CA MET A 1 2.58 18.52 -30.05
C MET A 1 3.87 18.91 -29.33
N MET A 2 3.90 20.06 -28.65
CA MET A 2 5.05 20.39 -27.79
C MET A 2 5.02 19.44 -26.59
N ALA A 3 6.19 18.88 -26.22
CA ALA A 3 6.34 18.11 -25.00
C ALA A 3 5.85 18.96 -23.81
N THR A 4 5.03 18.38 -22.94
CA THR A 4 4.63 19.07 -21.72
C THR A 4 5.74 18.94 -20.69
N ALA A 5 5.79 19.81 -19.68
CA ALA A 5 6.75 19.71 -18.59
C ALA A 5 6.68 18.35 -17.85
N TYR A 6 5.52 17.67 -17.94
CA TYR A 6 5.29 16.31 -17.45
C TYR A 6 6.03 15.22 -18.26
N ASP A 7 6.28 15.45 -19.56
CA ASP A 7 7.01 14.50 -20.41
C ASP A 7 8.54 14.62 -20.25
N GLU A 8 9.05 15.76 -19.77
CA GLU A 8 10.48 16.04 -19.61
C GLU A 8 11.07 15.44 -18.31
N ILE A 9 10.28 15.36 -17.23
CA ILE A 9 10.65 14.72 -15.96
C ILE A 9 9.58 13.69 -15.65
N GLN A 10 9.90 12.41 -15.83
CA GLN A 10 8.93 11.33 -15.67
C GLN A 10 8.60 11.04 -14.21
N TYR A 11 7.31 11.00 -13.88
CA TYR A 11 6.83 10.49 -12.59
C TYR A 11 7.27 9.04 -12.40
N VAL A 12 7.81 8.72 -11.22
CA VAL A 12 8.18 7.34 -10.87
C VAL A 12 6.88 6.61 -10.48
N SER A 13 6.47 5.65 -11.29
CA SER A 13 5.27 4.84 -11.00
C SER A 13 5.59 3.85 -9.88
N PHE A 14 4.78 3.85 -8.81
CA PHE A 14 4.94 2.98 -7.63
C PHE A 14 3.71 2.08 -7.42
N PRO A 15 3.87 0.94 -6.71
CA PRO A 15 2.73 0.20 -6.18
C PRO A 15 2.16 0.88 -4.93
N TYR A 16 0.83 1.02 -4.86
CA TYR A 16 0.14 1.59 -3.70
C TYR A 16 -0.81 0.56 -3.09
N GLN A 17 -0.41 -0.03 -1.96
CA GLN A 17 -1.18 -1.07 -1.25
C GLN A 17 -2.61 -0.64 -0.94
N GLN A 18 -2.85 0.66 -0.69
CA GLN A 18 -4.16 1.22 -0.38
C GLN A 18 -5.13 1.20 -1.57
N SER A 19 -4.61 1.21 -2.79
CA SER A 19 -5.39 1.18 -4.02
C SER A 19 -5.70 -0.24 -4.52
N HIS A 20 -5.07 -1.25 -3.93
CA HIS A 20 -5.16 -2.63 -4.39
C HIS A 20 -6.62 -3.15 -4.26
N PRO A 21 -7.22 -3.77 -5.30
CA PRO A 21 -8.63 -4.20 -5.28
C PRO A 21 -9.01 -5.08 -4.09
N ASP A 22 -8.13 -5.99 -3.67
CA ASP A 22 -8.31 -6.82 -2.45
C ASP A 22 -8.51 -5.96 -1.19
N LYS A 23 -7.79 -4.83 -1.06
CA LYS A 23 -7.97 -3.89 0.05
C LYS A 23 -9.32 -3.17 -0.06
N LEU A 24 -9.68 -2.70 -1.26
CA LEU A 24 -10.96 -2.00 -1.51
C LEU A 24 -12.14 -2.92 -1.19
N ALA A 25 -12.09 -4.16 -1.66
CA ALA A 25 -13.08 -5.19 -1.39
C ALA A 25 -13.18 -5.49 0.11
N SER A 26 -12.03 -5.60 0.79
CA SER A 26 -12.00 -5.89 2.22
C SER A 26 -12.63 -4.78 3.06
N VAL A 27 -12.32 -3.52 2.76
CA VAL A 27 -12.96 -2.37 3.40
C VAL A 27 -14.46 -2.33 3.10
N ALA A 28 -14.86 -2.55 1.84
CA ALA A 28 -16.28 -2.58 1.47
C ALA A 28 -17.06 -3.67 2.21
N LYS A 29 -16.48 -4.86 2.35
CA LYS A 29 -17.07 -5.98 3.10
C LYS A 29 -17.19 -5.66 4.60
N LEU A 30 -16.16 -5.08 5.22
CA LEU A 30 -16.22 -4.65 6.62
C LEU A 30 -17.31 -3.60 6.86
N LEU A 31 -17.56 -2.76 5.86
CA LEU A 31 -18.58 -1.71 5.88
C LEU A 31 -19.97 -2.19 5.41
N GLY A 32 -20.18 -3.50 5.35
CA GLY A 32 -21.49 -4.12 5.15
C GLY A 32 -21.89 -4.36 3.69
N LEU A 33 -21.00 -4.14 2.72
CA LEU A 33 -21.28 -4.41 1.31
C LEU A 33 -20.82 -5.81 0.88
N ASN A 34 -21.30 -6.25 -0.28
CA ASN A 34 -20.84 -7.47 -0.96
C ASN A 34 -20.15 -7.08 -2.28
N PRO A 35 -18.86 -6.72 -2.24
CA PRO A 35 -18.15 -6.27 -3.43
C PRO A 35 -17.89 -7.43 -4.41
N PRO A 36 -17.63 -7.13 -5.71
CA PRO A 36 -17.21 -8.13 -6.69
C PRO A 36 -16.00 -8.95 -6.24
N LYS A 37 -15.86 -10.18 -6.73
CA LYS A 37 -14.69 -11.02 -6.41
C LYS A 37 -13.47 -10.52 -7.20
N VAL A 38 -12.42 -10.16 -6.49
CA VAL A 38 -11.21 -9.54 -7.07
C VAL A 38 -10.47 -10.46 -8.05
N GLU A 39 -10.60 -11.78 -7.90
CA GLU A 39 -9.93 -12.76 -8.74
C GLU A 39 -10.40 -12.74 -10.19
N ASN A 40 -11.64 -12.30 -10.44
CA ASN A 40 -12.25 -12.24 -11.77
C ASN A 40 -12.68 -10.81 -12.15
N ALA A 41 -12.28 -9.82 -11.34
CA ALA A 41 -12.73 -8.46 -11.47
C ALA A 41 -12.18 -7.79 -12.74
N ARG A 42 -12.91 -6.80 -13.24
CA ARG A 42 -12.41 -5.84 -14.21
C ARG A 42 -12.05 -4.53 -13.52
N VAL A 43 -10.78 -4.12 -13.62
CA VAL A 43 -10.23 -2.96 -12.90
C VAL A 43 -9.79 -1.88 -13.88
N LEU A 44 -10.16 -0.64 -13.60
CA LEU A 44 -9.71 0.56 -14.32
C LEU A 44 -8.78 1.37 -13.42
N GLU A 45 -7.65 1.83 -13.95
CA GLU A 45 -6.85 2.90 -13.33
C GLU A 45 -6.80 4.12 -14.24
N LEU A 46 -7.19 5.29 -13.70
CA LEU A 46 -7.05 6.58 -14.36
C LEU A 46 -5.76 7.25 -13.87
N GLY A 47 -4.89 7.65 -14.78
CA GLY A 47 -3.56 8.16 -14.47
C GLY A 47 -2.58 7.05 -14.12
N CYS A 48 -2.55 5.96 -14.91
CA CYS A 48 -1.75 4.78 -14.57
C CYS A 48 -0.24 4.95 -14.76
N ALA A 49 0.22 6.03 -15.39
CA ALA A 49 1.58 6.20 -15.86
C ALA A 49 2.08 4.94 -16.61
N SER A 50 3.23 4.39 -16.21
CA SER A 50 3.79 3.14 -16.76
C SER A 50 3.14 1.86 -16.23
N GLY A 51 2.12 1.96 -15.37
CA GLY A 51 1.32 0.84 -14.90
C GLY A 51 1.97 0.04 -13.76
N ASN A 52 2.96 0.58 -13.03
CA ASN A 52 3.62 -0.16 -11.94
C ASN A 52 2.67 -0.45 -10.77
N ASN A 53 1.52 0.23 -10.69
CA ASN A 53 0.45 -0.12 -9.76
C ASN A 53 -0.41 -1.30 -10.25
N LEU A 54 -0.64 -1.46 -11.55
CA LEU A 54 -1.49 -2.53 -12.11
C LEU A 54 -0.74 -3.80 -12.52
N ILE A 55 0.46 -3.68 -13.09
CA ILE A 55 1.23 -4.81 -13.62
C ILE A 55 1.49 -5.89 -12.54
N PRO A 56 1.93 -5.55 -11.31
CA PRO A 56 2.09 -6.56 -10.25
C PRO A 56 0.78 -7.27 -9.90
N ILE A 57 -0.34 -6.54 -9.92
CA ILE A 57 -1.66 -7.10 -9.60
C ILE A 57 -2.09 -8.06 -10.72
N ALA A 58 -1.91 -7.65 -11.98
CA ALA A 58 -2.24 -8.44 -13.16
C ALA A 58 -1.47 -9.76 -13.22
N GLU A 59 -0.18 -9.75 -12.88
CA GLU A 59 0.64 -10.97 -12.80
C GLU A 59 0.11 -11.94 -11.72
N ASN A 60 -0.35 -11.41 -10.58
CA ASN A 60 -0.81 -12.20 -9.44
C ASN A 60 -2.30 -12.60 -9.53
N MET A 61 -3.07 -12.01 -10.44
CA MET A 61 -4.49 -12.26 -10.65
C MET A 61 -4.79 -12.56 -12.13
N PRO A 62 -4.41 -13.75 -12.63
CA PRO A 62 -4.45 -14.06 -14.07
C PRO A 62 -5.87 -14.08 -14.67
N ASN A 63 -6.90 -14.25 -13.84
CA ASN A 63 -8.30 -14.28 -14.28
C ASN A 63 -8.99 -12.90 -14.25
N ALA A 64 -8.40 -11.92 -13.56
CA ALA A 64 -8.87 -10.54 -13.52
C ALA A 64 -8.36 -9.77 -14.74
N LYS A 65 -9.07 -8.71 -15.15
CA LYS A 65 -8.73 -7.89 -16.32
C LYS A 65 -8.46 -6.45 -15.91
N PHE A 66 -7.40 -5.86 -16.44
CA PHE A 66 -6.91 -4.54 -16.04
C PHE A 66 -6.82 -3.60 -17.24
N VAL A 67 -7.30 -2.38 -17.07
CA VAL A 67 -7.15 -1.29 -18.04
C VAL A 67 -6.53 -0.09 -17.35
N GLY A 68 -5.38 0.36 -17.82
CA GLY A 68 -4.75 1.60 -17.36
C GLY A 68 -4.86 2.68 -18.43
N ILE A 69 -5.25 3.89 -18.04
CA ILE A 69 -5.33 5.06 -18.90
C ILE A 69 -4.33 6.11 -18.42
N ASP A 70 -3.49 6.61 -19.32
CA ASP A 70 -2.63 7.76 -19.05
C ASP A 70 -2.50 8.65 -20.29
N TYR A 71 -2.17 9.92 -20.08
CA TYR A 71 -1.96 10.88 -21.17
C TYR A 71 -0.56 10.75 -21.80
N SER A 72 0.45 10.37 -21.01
CA SER A 72 1.86 10.37 -21.44
C SER A 72 2.21 9.14 -22.26
N GLU A 73 2.55 9.38 -23.53
CA GLU A 73 2.98 8.33 -24.46
C GLU A 73 4.27 7.61 -24.00
N PRO A 74 5.32 8.30 -23.51
CA PRO A 74 6.52 7.64 -22.98
C PRO A 74 6.23 6.66 -21.83
N GLN A 75 5.35 7.05 -20.89
CA GLN A 75 4.95 6.20 -19.77
C GLN A 75 4.20 4.95 -20.26
N ILE A 76 3.21 5.13 -21.12
CA ILE A 76 2.43 4.03 -21.70
C ILE A 76 3.32 3.10 -22.53
N ALA A 77 4.25 3.63 -23.31
CA ALA A 77 5.20 2.82 -24.10
C ALA A 77 6.11 1.97 -23.19
N ALA A 78 6.64 2.55 -22.11
CA ALA A 78 7.44 1.83 -21.13
C ALA A 78 6.64 0.71 -20.43
N GLY A 79 5.40 0.98 -20.04
CA GLY A 79 4.50 0.00 -19.45
C GLY A 79 4.15 -1.14 -20.41
N LYS A 80 3.80 -0.81 -21.67
CA LYS A 80 3.53 -1.80 -22.73
C LYS A 80 4.72 -2.71 -23.00
N LYS A 81 5.95 -2.17 -23.01
CA LYS A 81 7.17 -2.97 -23.12
C LYS A 81 7.28 -3.94 -21.95
N THR A 82 7.01 -3.49 -20.72
CA THR A 82 7.03 -4.38 -19.56
C THR A 82 5.98 -5.47 -19.61
N ILE A 83 4.75 -5.14 -20.02
CA ILE A 83 3.68 -6.13 -20.23
C ILE A 83 4.08 -7.17 -21.28
N ALA A 84 4.68 -6.74 -22.39
CA ALA A 84 5.15 -7.64 -23.45
C ALA A 84 6.28 -8.55 -22.98
N ASP A 85 7.30 -8.00 -22.29
CA ASP A 85 8.44 -8.75 -21.74
C ASP A 85 7.99 -9.83 -20.73
N LEU A 86 6.93 -9.54 -19.95
CA LEU A 86 6.36 -10.49 -18.98
C LEU A 86 5.33 -11.45 -19.61
N GLY A 87 4.93 -11.22 -20.87
CA GLY A 87 3.95 -12.04 -21.57
C GLY A 87 2.51 -11.94 -21.02
N LEU A 88 2.19 -10.89 -20.26
CA LEU A 88 0.87 -10.72 -19.64
C LEU A 88 -0.20 -10.47 -20.71
N LYS A 89 -1.39 -11.07 -20.54
CA LYS A 89 -2.51 -11.03 -21.50
C LYS A 89 -3.78 -10.40 -20.93
N ASN A 90 -3.79 -10.15 -19.63
CA ASN A 90 -4.95 -9.69 -18.88
C ASN A 90 -4.87 -8.21 -18.48
N ILE A 91 -3.89 -7.47 -19.02
CA ILE A 91 -3.71 -6.04 -18.79
C ILE A 91 -3.52 -5.30 -20.11
N GLU A 92 -4.16 -4.14 -20.22
CA GLU A 92 -4.03 -3.22 -21.34
C GLU A 92 -3.75 -1.81 -20.83
N LEU A 93 -2.69 -1.16 -21.35
CA LEU A 93 -2.41 0.25 -21.10
C LEU A 93 -2.72 1.06 -22.35
N ARG A 94 -3.47 2.16 -22.20
CA ARG A 94 -3.90 3.02 -23.30
C ARG A 94 -3.42 4.44 -23.07
N GLN A 95 -2.79 5.00 -24.09
CA GLN A 95 -2.61 6.44 -24.16
C GLN A 95 -3.95 7.05 -24.55
N ALA A 96 -4.58 7.77 -23.63
CA ALA A 96 -5.86 8.44 -23.91
C ALA A 96 -6.07 9.61 -22.94
N ASN A 97 -6.86 10.59 -23.37
CA ASN A 97 -7.33 11.63 -22.47
C ASN A 97 -8.48 11.07 -21.62
N ILE A 98 -8.47 11.33 -20.31
CA ILE A 98 -9.55 10.96 -19.38
C ILE A 98 -10.91 11.49 -19.87
N MET A 99 -10.91 12.64 -20.54
CA MET A 99 -12.10 13.25 -21.14
C MET A 99 -12.80 12.34 -22.17
N ASP A 100 -12.07 11.43 -22.81
CA ASP A 100 -12.59 10.55 -23.87
C ASP A 100 -13.16 9.22 -23.36
N ILE A 101 -13.01 8.95 -22.06
CA ILE A 101 -13.50 7.73 -21.39
C ILE A 101 -15.00 7.86 -21.11
N GLY A 102 -15.74 6.78 -21.38
CA GLY A 102 -17.18 6.75 -21.13
C GLY A 102 -17.80 5.37 -21.31
N PRO A 103 -19.14 5.26 -21.45
CA PRO A 103 -19.85 3.97 -21.47
C PRO A 103 -19.35 2.95 -22.50
N LYS A 104 -18.78 3.41 -23.62
CA LYS A 104 -18.18 2.55 -24.66
C LYS A 104 -17.00 1.69 -24.15
N ASP A 105 -16.32 2.12 -23.08
CA ASP A 105 -15.19 1.42 -22.47
C ASP A 105 -15.63 0.25 -21.57
N GLY A 106 -16.93 0.11 -21.36
CA GLY A 106 -17.56 -0.92 -20.53
C GLY A 106 -17.58 -0.56 -19.04
N MET A 107 -18.08 -1.49 -18.24
CA MET A 107 -18.16 -1.35 -16.79
C MET A 107 -16.97 -2.01 -16.10
N PHE A 108 -16.63 -1.54 -14.90
CA PHE A 108 -15.52 -1.98 -14.08
C PHE A 108 -15.99 -2.23 -12.64
N ASP A 109 -15.47 -3.28 -12.03
CA ASP A 109 -15.75 -3.65 -10.64
C ASP A 109 -14.99 -2.76 -9.66
N TYR A 110 -13.80 -2.32 -10.06
CA TYR A 110 -12.99 -1.39 -9.31
C TYR A 110 -12.46 -0.30 -10.23
N ILE A 111 -12.59 0.96 -9.79
CA ILE A 111 -12.01 2.11 -10.47
C ILE A 111 -11.02 2.75 -9.51
N ILE A 112 -9.78 2.94 -9.95
CA ILE A 112 -8.68 3.49 -9.15
C ILE A 112 -8.29 4.84 -9.75
N VAL A 113 -8.32 5.87 -8.91
CA VAL A 113 -7.91 7.24 -9.22
C VAL A 113 -6.93 7.66 -8.13
N HIS A 114 -5.66 7.32 -8.31
CA HIS A 114 -4.63 7.60 -7.32
C HIS A 114 -3.75 8.76 -7.74
N GLY A 115 -3.68 9.81 -6.93
CA GLY A 115 -2.69 10.87 -7.09
C GLY A 115 -2.92 11.78 -8.29
N ILE A 116 -4.15 11.84 -8.83
CA ILE A 116 -4.47 12.72 -9.98
C ILE A 116 -5.54 13.76 -9.70
N PHE A 117 -6.52 13.48 -8.82
CA PHE A 117 -7.73 14.30 -8.70
C PHE A 117 -7.42 15.76 -8.33
N SER A 118 -6.50 16.00 -7.39
CA SER A 118 -6.11 17.36 -7.01
C SER A 118 -5.23 18.07 -8.05
N TRP A 119 -4.62 17.33 -8.97
CA TRP A 119 -3.60 17.83 -9.90
C TRP A 119 -4.15 18.17 -11.29
N VAL A 120 -5.43 17.87 -11.53
CA VAL A 120 -6.10 18.13 -12.80
C VAL A 120 -7.09 19.30 -12.69
N PRO A 121 -7.38 20.00 -13.81
CA PRO A 121 -8.40 21.03 -13.86
C PRO A 121 -9.78 20.54 -13.40
N LYS A 122 -10.62 21.47 -12.92
CA LYS A 122 -11.95 21.15 -12.38
C LYS A 122 -12.82 20.34 -13.33
N GLU A 123 -12.78 20.63 -14.63
CA GLU A 123 -13.52 19.88 -15.66
C GLU A 123 -13.11 18.40 -15.73
N VAL A 124 -11.83 18.09 -15.57
CA VAL A 124 -11.32 16.72 -15.51
C VAL A 124 -11.72 16.05 -14.20
N GLN A 125 -11.74 16.79 -13.09
CA GLN A 125 -12.23 16.28 -11.81
C GLN A 125 -13.72 15.88 -11.90
N GLU A 126 -14.57 16.71 -12.51
CA GLU A 126 -15.98 16.37 -12.75
C GLU A 126 -16.11 15.15 -13.66
N LYS A 127 -15.25 15.06 -14.68
CA LYS A 127 -15.22 13.90 -15.57
C LYS A 127 -14.84 12.61 -14.84
N ILE A 128 -13.89 12.68 -13.90
CA ILE A 128 -13.51 11.53 -13.07
C ILE A 128 -14.71 11.02 -12.27
N LEU A 129 -15.47 11.91 -11.62
CA LEU A 129 -16.67 11.53 -10.88
C LEU A 129 -17.76 10.97 -11.80
N GLU A 130 -17.92 11.54 -13.00
CA GLU A 130 -18.83 11.02 -14.03
C GLU A 130 -18.45 9.59 -14.45
N ILE A 131 -17.16 9.29 -14.67
CA ILE A 131 -16.66 7.96 -15.01
C ILE A 131 -16.93 6.99 -13.84
N CYS A 132 -16.62 7.39 -12.61
CA CYS A 132 -16.92 6.62 -11.41
C CYS A 132 -18.42 6.28 -11.30
N LYS A 133 -19.32 7.10 -11.83
CA LYS A 133 -20.74 6.76 -11.94
C LYS A 133 -21.07 5.87 -13.13
N LYS A 134 -20.66 6.25 -14.34
CA LYS A 134 -21.15 5.65 -15.59
C LYS A 134 -20.47 4.33 -15.94
N ASN A 135 -19.26 4.11 -15.44
CA ASN A 135 -18.43 2.96 -15.76
C ASN A 135 -18.23 2.02 -14.57
N LEU A 136 -18.85 2.26 -13.40
CA LEU A 136 -18.75 1.37 -12.25
C LEU A 136 -19.91 0.37 -12.22
N THR A 137 -19.63 -0.92 -12.02
CA THR A 137 -20.68 -1.95 -11.85
C THR A 137 -21.57 -1.65 -10.64
N PRO A 138 -22.79 -2.21 -10.56
CA PRO A 138 -23.73 -1.88 -9.49
C PRO A 138 -23.21 -2.12 -8.06
N ASP A 139 -22.31 -3.08 -7.88
CA ASP A 139 -21.65 -3.42 -6.61
C ASP A 139 -20.18 -2.99 -6.57
N GLY A 140 -19.70 -2.34 -7.62
CA GLY A 140 -18.32 -1.90 -7.74
C GLY A 140 -17.93 -0.82 -6.74
N VAL A 141 -16.63 -0.66 -6.54
CA VAL A 141 -16.05 0.34 -5.61
C VAL A 141 -15.05 1.22 -6.37
N ALA A 142 -15.26 2.54 -6.31
CA ALA A 142 -14.31 3.51 -6.84
C ALA A 142 -13.41 4.04 -5.70
N TYR A 143 -12.10 4.06 -5.92
CA TYR A 143 -11.09 4.66 -5.07
C TYR A 143 -10.66 5.99 -5.67
N VAL A 144 -10.72 7.08 -4.89
CA VAL A 144 -10.24 8.40 -5.31
C VAL A 144 -9.38 9.00 -4.20
N SER A 145 -8.12 9.32 -4.52
CA SER A 145 -7.22 10.01 -3.61
C SER A 145 -6.96 11.46 -4.01
N TYR A 146 -6.92 12.33 -3.01
CA TYR A 146 -6.85 13.78 -3.20
C TYR A 146 -6.35 14.50 -1.93
N ASN A 147 -5.78 15.68 -2.14
CA ASN A 147 -5.31 16.56 -1.09
C ASN A 147 -6.50 17.26 -0.43
N VAL A 148 -6.50 17.37 0.89
CA VAL A 148 -7.61 17.91 1.67
C VAL A 148 -7.22 19.03 2.61
N LEU A 149 -8.18 19.93 2.85
CA LEU A 149 -8.08 21.02 3.81
C LEU A 149 -8.59 20.59 5.19
N PRO A 150 -8.05 21.16 6.29
CA PRO A 150 -7.08 22.26 6.33
C PRO A 150 -5.61 21.84 6.17
N GLY A 151 -5.27 20.56 6.34
CA GLY A 151 -3.87 20.11 6.45
C GLY A 151 -2.99 20.47 5.26
N TRP A 152 -3.55 20.47 4.05
CA TRP A 152 -2.80 20.87 2.87
C TRP A 152 -2.42 22.35 2.81
N ARG A 153 -3.05 23.25 3.61
CA ARG A 153 -2.69 24.70 3.62
C ARG A 153 -1.21 24.91 3.90
N MET A 154 -0.63 24.12 4.80
CA MET A 154 0.78 24.26 5.19
C MET A 154 1.73 23.89 4.06
N ARG A 155 1.48 22.78 3.35
CA ARG A 155 2.25 22.41 2.15
C ARG A 155 2.00 23.38 0.99
N GLY A 156 0.74 23.79 0.79
CA GLY A 156 0.36 24.79 -0.20
C GLY A 156 1.15 26.09 -0.04
N MET A 157 1.32 26.57 1.18
CA MET A 157 2.14 27.76 1.46
C MET A 157 3.60 27.59 1.01
N ILE A 158 4.23 26.44 1.28
CA ILE A 158 5.61 26.17 0.84
C ILE A 158 5.68 26.09 -0.69
N ARG A 159 4.70 25.44 -1.32
CA ARG A 159 4.57 25.38 -2.78
C ARG A 159 4.44 26.77 -3.39
N ASP A 160 3.60 27.64 -2.83
CA ASP A 160 3.41 29.01 -3.33
C ASP A 160 4.71 29.83 -3.26
N MET A 161 5.48 29.68 -2.18
CA MET A 161 6.79 30.31 -2.04
C MET A 161 7.79 29.79 -3.09
N MET A 162 7.84 28.47 -3.30
CA MET A 162 8.68 27.85 -4.31
C MET A 162 8.31 28.32 -5.72
N LEU A 163 7.02 28.22 -6.10
CA LEU A 163 6.49 28.65 -7.39
C LEU A 163 6.80 30.13 -7.65
N TYR A 164 6.63 31.00 -6.65
CA TYR A 164 7.02 32.41 -6.75
C TYR A 164 8.51 32.58 -7.04
N HIS A 165 9.37 31.90 -6.27
CA HIS A 165 10.82 32.02 -6.41
C HIS A 165 11.30 31.54 -7.78
N ILE A 166 10.76 30.41 -8.26
CA ILE A 166 11.27 29.75 -9.47
C ILE A 166 10.86 30.40 -10.79
N LYS A 167 9.88 31.34 -10.79
CA LYS A 167 9.42 32.05 -12.00
C LYS A 167 10.53 32.71 -12.80
N ARG A 168 11.65 33.04 -12.16
CA ARG A 168 12.81 33.70 -12.76
C ARG A 168 13.78 32.76 -13.47
N PHE A 169 13.58 31.44 -13.37
CA PHE A 169 14.46 30.43 -13.97
C PHE A 169 13.76 29.74 -15.14
N GLU A 170 14.52 29.42 -16.17
CA GLU A 170 13.97 28.91 -17.42
C GLU A 170 13.95 27.37 -17.43
N THR A 171 15.07 26.73 -17.07
CA THR A 171 15.19 25.27 -17.21
C THR A 171 14.60 24.50 -16.02
N PRO A 172 14.01 23.31 -16.24
CA PRO A 172 13.49 22.47 -15.15
C PRO A 172 14.53 22.16 -14.06
N GLN A 173 15.78 21.90 -14.46
CA GLN A 173 16.87 21.59 -13.54
C GLN A 173 17.22 22.80 -12.65
N GLN A 174 17.25 24.01 -13.22
CA GLN A 174 17.45 25.23 -12.43
C GLN A 174 16.29 25.46 -11.48
N LYS A 175 15.04 25.29 -11.93
CA LYS A 175 13.85 25.43 -11.09
C LYS A 175 13.90 24.49 -9.89
N LEU A 176 14.25 23.22 -10.09
CA LEU A 176 14.40 22.23 -9.01
C LEU A 176 15.48 22.62 -8.01
N GLN A 177 16.69 22.94 -8.49
CA GLN A 177 17.80 23.35 -7.64
C GLN A 177 17.43 24.57 -6.80
N GLN A 178 16.75 25.54 -7.41
CA GLN A 178 16.37 26.79 -6.76
C GLN A 178 15.19 26.63 -5.80
N ALA A 179 14.25 25.73 -6.07
CA ALA A 179 13.18 25.38 -5.14
C ALA A 179 13.76 24.75 -3.86
N ARG A 180 14.71 23.81 -3.98
CA ARG A 180 15.43 23.23 -2.83
C ARG A 180 16.22 24.31 -2.08
N GLY A 181 16.98 25.12 -2.80
CA GLY A 181 17.78 26.21 -2.23
C GLY A 181 16.95 27.25 -1.48
N LEU A 182 15.73 27.55 -1.95
CA LEU A 182 14.81 28.44 -1.23
C LEU A 182 14.45 27.88 0.14
N LEU A 183 14.04 26.61 0.22
CA LEU A 183 13.64 26.02 1.50
C LEU A 183 14.82 25.91 2.47
N GLU A 184 16.01 25.54 1.96
CA GLU A 184 17.24 25.56 2.76
C GLU A 184 17.55 26.96 3.30
N PHE A 185 17.39 27.99 2.47
CA PHE A 185 17.55 29.38 2.89
C PHE A 185 16.54 29.76 3.99
N LEU A 186 15.25 29.43 3.82
CA LEU A 186 14.21 29.72 4.81
C LEU A 186 14.51 29.05 6.16
N VAL A 187 14.90 27.76 6.16
CA VAL A 187 15.27 27.01 7.37
C VAL A 187 16.49 27.60 8.07
N LYS A 188 17.46 28.13 7.31
CA LYS A 188 18.67 28.76 7.85
C LYS A 188 18.41 30.17 8.39
N SER A 189 17.48 30.90 7.78
CA SER A 189 17.20 32.31 8.08
C SER A 189 16.14 32.53 9.16
N VAL A 190 15.21 31.57 9.34
CA VAL A 190 14.16 31.64 10.35
C VAL A 190 14.64 30.93 11.64
N PRO A 191 14.67 31.61 12.81
CA PRO A 191 15.01 30.97 14.07
C PRO A 191 14.12 29.75 14.34
N GLN A 192 14.70 28.64 14.80
CA GLN A 192 13.97 27.40 15.09
C GLN A 192 13.50 27.34 16.55
N ASP A 193 14.27 27.93 17.46
CA ASP A 193 13.99 27.91 18.89
C ASP A 193 12.77 28.76 19.23
N ASN A 194 11.81 28.18 19.95
CA ASN A 194 10.54 28.80 20.33
C ASN A 194 9.75 29.42 19.15
N ASN A 195 9.96 28.90 17.92
CA ASN A 195 9.27 29.36 16.73
C ASN A 195 8.61 28.18 15.99
N ALA A 196 7.27 28.13 16.07
CA ALA A 196 6.49 27.08 15.43
C ALA A 196 6.67 27.04 13.90
N TYR A 197 6.77 28.21 13.24
CA TYR A 197 7.00 28.29 11.80
C TYR A 197 8.41 27.81 11.42
N GLY A 198 9.44 28.22 12.17
CA GLY A 198 10.80 27.73 11.96
C GLY A 198 10.94 26.22 12.15
N SER A 199 10.28 25.66 13.17
CA SER A 199 10.20 24.21 13.40
C SER A 199 9.50 23.49 12.24
N PHE A 200 8.37 24.03 11.77
CA PHE A 200 7.64 23.48 10.62
C PHE A 200 8.50 23.45 9.34
N LEU A 201 9.17 24.56 9.01
CA LEU A 201 10.07 24.64 7.84
C LEU A 201 11.17 23.57 7.89
N LYS A 202 11.74 23.34 9.08
CA LYS A 202 12.75 22.30 9.28
C LYS A 202 12.18 20.91 9.00
N SER A 203 11.00 20.61 9.54
CA SER A 203 10.33 19.33 9.29
C SER A 203 10.05 19.10 7.81
N GLU A 204 9.59 20.13 7.08
CA GLU A 204 9.37 20.04 5.62
C GLU A 204 10.67 19.83 4.84
N LEU A 205 11.77 20.50 5.23
CA LEU A 205 13.07 20.31 4.58
C LEU A 205 13.59 18.88 4.78
N GLU A 206 13.49 18.33 6.00
CA GLU A 206 13.89 16.95 6.26
C GLU A 206 13.05 15.95 5.48
N LEU A 207 11.75 16.20 5.32
CA LEU A 207 10.90 15.38 4.46
C LEU A 207 11.35 15.46 3.00
N LEU A 208 11.56 16.65 2.45
CA LEU A 208 11.95 16.87 1.06
C LEU A 208 13.34 16.34 0.70
N ARG A 209 14.25 16.24 1.69
CA ARG A 209 15.57 15.60 1.51
C ARG A 209 15.48 14.11 1.24
N GLN A 210 14.41 13.46 1.69
CA GLN A 210 14.18 12.03 1.46
C GLN A 210 13.50 11.74 0.11
N GLN A 211 13.11 12.78 -0.63
CA GLN A 211 12.34 12.67 -1.86
C GLN A 211 13.21 12.92 -3.10
N SER A 212 12.87 12.21 -4.19
CA SER A 212 13.51 12.39 -5.49
C SER A 212 13.16 13.74 -6.12
N ASP A 213 13.96 14.16 -7.10
CA ASP A 213 13.67 15.37 -7.87
C ASP A 213 12.34 15.28 -8.63
N ASN A 214 11.95 14.08 -9.08
CA ASN A 214 10.66 13.85 -9.73
C ASN A 214 9.50 14.11 -8.74
N TYR A 215 9.63 13.65 -7.49
CA TYR A 215 8.61 13.94 -6.47
C TYR A 215 8.49 15.45 -6.21
N LEU A 216 9.62 16.16 -6.07
CA LEU A 216 9.58 17.62 -5.89
C LEU A 216 8.94 18.31 -7.10
N PHE A 217 9.25 17.88 -8.32
CA PHE A 217 8.68 18.44 -9.53
C PHE A 217 7.16 18.28 -9.57
N HIS A 218 6.66 17.04 -9.46
CA HIS A 218 5.24 16.76 -9.57
C HIS A 218 4.43 17.24 -8.36
N ASP A 219 4.92 17.00 -7.14
CA ASP A 219 4.17 17.29 -5.91
C ASP A 219 4.37 18.72 -5.39
N HIS A 220 5.38 19.49 -5.86
CA HIS A 220 5.60 20.88 -5.42
C HIS A 220 5.55 21.92 -6.54
N LEU A 221 5.99 21.56 -7.75
CA LEU A 221 6.16 22.51 -8.85
C LEU A 221 5.10 22.40 -9.94
N GLU A 222 4.23 21.39 -9.91
CA GLU A 222 3.04 21.36 -10.77
C GLU A 222 2.15 22.57 -10.52
N GLU A 223 1.71 23.18 -11.62
CA GLU A 223 0.91 24.40 -11.65
C GLU A 223 -0.45 24.20 -10.98
N ASN A 224 -1.09 23.08 -11.24
CA ASN A 224 -2.41 22.77 -10.70
C ASN A 224 -2.27 21.96 -9.41
N ASN A 225 -2.69 22.53 -8.29
CA ASN A 225 -3.09 21.73 -7.14
C ASN A 225 -4.32 22.37 -6.48
N THR A 226 -5.47 21.71 -6.59
CA THR A 226 -6.73 22.19 -6.04
C THR A 226 -7.15 21.27 -4.89
N PRO A 227 -6.67 21.50 -3.65
CA PRO A 227 -7.19 20.81 -2.48
C PRO A 227 -8.64 21.26 -2.23
N CYS A 228 -9.45 20.39 -1.64
CA CYS A 228 -10.82 20.72 -1.23
C CYS A 228 -11.09 20.25 0.20
N TYR A 229 -12.16 20.75 0.81
CA TYR A 229 -12.69 20.11 2.00
C TYR A 229 -13.32 18.77 1.64
N PHE A 230 -13.39 17.86 2.61
CA PHE A 230 -13.99 16.55 2.42
C PHE A 230 -15.48 16.65 2.08
N HIS A 231 -16.23 17.50 2.79
CA HIS A 231 -17.66 17.66 2.52
C HIS A 231 -17.91 18.18 1.09
N GLU A 232 -17.11 19.14 0.60
CA GLU A 232 -17.21 19.66 -0.77
C GLU A 232 -16.96 18.57 -1.83
N PHE A 233 -15.99 17.68 -1.57
CA PHE A 233 -15.74 16.53 -2.44
C PHE A 233 -16.96 15.59 -2.50
N ILE A 234 -17.55 15.28 -1.34
CA ILE A 234 -18.71 14.39 -1.25
C ILE A 234 -19.97 15.04 -1.84
N GLU A 235 -20.17 16.34 -1.68
CA GLU A 235 -21.25 17.09 -2.33
C GLU A 235 -21.17 16.94 -3.86
N ARG A 236 -19.97 17.12 -4.43
CA ARG A 236 -19.73 16.92 -5.87
C ARG A 236 -19.97 15.48 -6.30
N ALA A 237 -19.46 14.49 -5.55
CA ALA A 237 -19.70 13.08 -5.84
C ALA A 237 -21.20 12.73 -5.79
N THR A 238 -21.95 13.32 -4.85
CA THR A 238 -23.39 13.11 -4.69
C THR A 238 -24.18 13.64 -5.88
N VAL A 239 -23.79 14.78 -6.46
CA VAL A 239 -24.40 15.31 -7.70
C VAL A 239 -24.28 14.32 -8.86
N HIS A 240 -23.21 13.54 -8.92
CA HIS A 240 -23.02 12.47 -9.90
C HIS A 240 -23.72 11.15 -9.54
N GLY A 241 -24.47 11.09 -8.42
CA GLY A 241 -25.17 9.87 -8.00
C GLY A 241 -24.26 8.82 -7.37
N LEU A 242 -23.18 9.26 -6.73
CA LEU A 242 -22.28 8.46 -5.90
C LEU A 242 -22.53 8.74 -4.41
N SER A 243 -22.02 7.87 -3.54
CA SER A 243 -22.08 8.04 -2.08
C SER A 243 -20.78 7.59 -1.43
N TYR A 244 -20.48 8.20 -0.28
CA TYR A 244 -19.33 7.86 0.54
C TYR A 244 -19.50 6.48 1.16
N LEU A 245 -18.54 5.59 0.91
CA LEU A 245 -18.45 4.30 1.60
C LEU A 245 -17.56 4.42 2.84
N GLY A 246 -16.35 4.92 2.68
CA GLY A 246 -15.33 4.95 3.73
C GLY A 246 -14.00 5.45 3.18
N ASP A 247 -12.93 5.33 3.97
CA ASP A 247 -11.57 5.56 3.50
C ASP A 247 -10.83 4.21 3.37
N ALA A 248 -9.98 4.07 2.35
CA ALA A 248 -9.15 2.89 2.15
C ALA A 248 -8.25 2.61 3.37
N ASP A 249 -7.94 3.65 4.14
CA ASP A 249 -7.32 3.54 5.44
C ASP A 249 -8.32 3.78 6.58
N MET A 250 -8.96 2.70 7.04
CA MET A 250 -9.96 2.75 8.12
C MET A 250 -9.43 3.30 9.45
N ARG A 251 -8.11 3.36 9.65
CA ARG A 251 -7.52 4.00 10.84
C ARG A 251 -7.89 5.47 10.93
N THR A 252 -8.02 6.11 9.78
CA THR A 252 -8.35 7.54 9.68
C THR A 252 -9.80 7.83 10.08
N MET A 253 -10.66 6.82 10.05
CA MET A 253 -12.07 6.88 10.46
C MET A 253 -12.24 6.50 11.94
N ALA A 254 -11.20 5.93 12.57
CA ALA A 254 -11.27 5.46 13.93
C ALA A 254 -11.24 6.62 14.93
N THR A 255 -11.93 6.45 16.06
CA THR A 255 -12.07 7.51 17.09
C THR A 255 -11.47 7.12 18.43
N HIS A 256 -10.94 5.91 18.58
CA HIS A 256 -10.51 5.35 19.87
C HIS A 256 -9.31 6.10 20.48
N ASP A 257 -8.46 6.69 19.65
CA ASP A 257 -7.29 7.50 20.02
C ASP A 257 -7.66 8.95 20.41
N LEU A 258 -8.92 9.36 20.21
CA LEU A 258 -9.37 10.71 20.55
C LEU A 258 -9.79 10.84 22.02
N HIS A 259 -9.72 12.07 22.53
CA HIS A 259 -10.29 12.42 23.83
C HIS A 259 -11.83 12.27 23.85
N GLU A 260 -12.39 11.98 25.01
CA GLU A 260 -13.82 11.71 25.18
C GLU A 260 -14.72 12.86 24.70
N GLU A 261 -14.32 14.11 24.89
CA GLU A 261 -15.10 15.26 24.39
C GLU A 261 -15.16 15.31 22.86
N ALA A 262 -14.07 14.95 22.17
CA ALA A 262 -14.07 14.83 20.72
C ALA A 262 -14.96 13.66 20.27
N LYS A 263 -14.93 12.51 20.95
CA LYS A 263 -15.83 11.38 20.66
C LYS A 263 -17.30 11.78 20.79
N LYS A 264 -17.67 12.52 21.85
CA LYS A 264 -19.04 13.04 22.05
C LYS A 264 -19.48 13.98 20.92
N LEU A 265 -18.61 14.89 20.49
CA LEU A 265 -18.90 15.75 19.34
C LEU A 265 -19.19 14.92 18.08
N LEU A 266 -18.37 13.92 17.79
CA LEU A 266 -18.52 13.08 16.61
C LEU A 266 -19.78 12.21 16.63
N THR A 267 -20.19 11.71 17.81
CA THR A 267 -21.43 10.93 17.95
C THR A 267 -22.69 11.79 17.89
N THR A 268 -22.57 13.11 18.09
CA THR A 268 -23.69 14.06 18.01
C THR A 268 -23.77 14.79 16.68
N ALA A 269 -22.80 14.57 15.79
CA ALA A 269 -22.83 15.13 14.44
C ALA A 269 -24.09 14.66 13.67
N PRO A 270 -24.72 15.52 12.85
CA PRO A 270 -25.96 15.19 12.14
C PRO A 270 -25.86 13.99 11.20
N ASN A 271 -24.69 13.75 10.63
CA ASN A 271 -24.43 12.67 9.69
C ASN A 271 -22.94 12.30 9.67
N GLN A 272 -22.61 11.20 8.98
CA GLN A 272 -21.23 10.72 8.87
C GLN A 272 -20.31 11.72 8.17
N ILE A 273 -20.80 12.47 7.18
CA ILE A 273 -19.96 13.38 6.41
C ILE A 273 -19.45 14.51 7.29
N GLU A 274 -20.31 15.05 8.16
CA GLU A 274 -19.93 16.05 9.16
C GLU A 274 -18.97 15.48 10.21
N SER A 275 -19.23 14.26 10.71
CA SER A 275 -18.32 13.57 11.64
C SER A 275 -16.91 13.43 11.04
N GLU A 276 -16.81 12.94 9.80
CA GLU A 276 -15.55 12.83 9.06
C GLU A 276 -14.90 14.18 8.77
N GLN A 277 -15.69 15.22 8.51
CA GLN A 277 -15.13 16.56 8.30
C GLN A 277 -14.55 17.14 9.61
N TYR A 278 -15.18 16.89 10.76
CA TYR A 278 -14.60 17.23 12.06
C TYR A 278 -13.33 16.42 12.34
N MET A 279 -13.29 15.14 11.94
CA MET A 279 -12.07 14.33 12.00
C MET A 279 -10.92 14.96 11.22
N ASP A 280 -11.20 15.54 10.04
CA ASP A 280 -10.18 16.26 9.26
C ASP A 280 -9.65 17.49 9.99
N PHE A 281 -10.52 18.23 10.68
CA PHE A 281 -10.12 19.37 11.50
C PHE A 281 -9.28 18.92 12.71
N LEU A 282 -9.73 17.91 13.45
CA LEU A 282 -9.06 17.39 14.64
C LEU A 282 -7.66 16.83 14.31
N ARG A 283 -7.52 16.15 13.17
CA ARG A 283 -6.28 15.50 12.75
C ARG A 283 -5.41 16.35 11.82
N ASN A 284 -5.86 17.56 11.47
CA ASN A 284 -5.24 18.40 10.45
C ASN A 284 -4.94 17.62 9.17
N ARG A 285 -5.94 16.88 8.67
CA ARG A 285 -5.75 15.90 7.59
C ARG A 285 -5.33 16.61 6.31
N MET A 286 -4.34 16.04 5.63
CA MET A 286 -3.77 16.60 4.39
C MET A 286 -4.10 15.78 3.13
N PHE A 287 -4.48 14.51 3.28
CA PHE A 287 -4.74 13.59 2.17
C PHE A 287 -5.85 12.59 2.53
N ARG A 288 -6.74 12.32 1.58
CA ARG A 288 -7.80 11.30 1.69
C ARG A 288 -7.67 10.25 0.59
N MET A 289 -8.16 9.05 0.89
CA MET A 289 -8.20 7.90 -0.02
C MET A 289 -9.62 7.34 0.00
N THR A 290 -10.54 8.12 -0.54
CA THR A 290 -11.97 7.89 -0.39
C THR A 290 -12.46 6.76 -1.27
N LEU A 291 -13.30 5.91 -0.68
CA LEU A 291 -14.07 4.91 -1.40
C LEU A 291 -15.47 5.46 -1.69
N LEU A 292 -15.87 5.39 -2.95
CA LEU A 292 -17.18 5.78 -3.46
C LEU A 292 -17.90 4.56 -4.03
N VAL A 293 -19.22 4.53 -3.86
CA VAL A 293 -20.13 3.54 -4.43
C VAL A 293 -21.33 4.24 -5.05
N HIS A 294 -22.19 3.49 -5.77
CA HIS A 294 -23.46 4.04 -6.24
C HIS A 294 -24.33 4.53 -5.09
N ALA A 295 -25.03 5.65 -5.30
CA ALA A 295 -26.00 6.15 -4.34
C ALA A 295 -27.08 5.11 -4.00
N GLY A 296 -27.53 5.11 -2.74
CA GLY A 296 -28.52 4.17 -2.22
C GLY A 296 -27.95 2.89 -1.62
N LYS A 297 -26.63 2.65 -1.72
CA LYS A 297 -25.96 1.60 -0.92
C LYS A 297 -25.92 2.03 0.54
N GLN A 298 -26.36 1.14 1.44
CA GLN A 298 -26.30 1.39 2.88
C GLN A 298 -24.95 0.96 3.43
N THR A 299 -24.23 1.92 4.00
CA THR A 299 -22.95 1.70 4.68
C THR A 299 -23.18 1.40 6.16
N VAL A 300 -22.50 0.39 6.69
CA VAL A 300 -22.51 0.05 8.12
C VAL A 300 -21.15 0.39 8.74
N LEU A 301 -21.10 1.49 9.49
CA LEU A 301 -19.86 2.00 10.08
C LEU A 301 -19.50 1.30 11.40
N GLN A 302 -20.51 0.81 12.13
CA GLN A 302 -20.31 -0.05 13.27
C GLN A 302 -20.03 -1.47 12.77
N VAL A 303 -18.75 -1.76 12.53
CA VAL A 303 -18.32 -3.05 11.99
C VAL A 303 -18.77 -4.19 12.90
N ASN A 304 -19.50 -5.14 12.34
CA ASN A 304 -19.90 -6.36 13.03
C ASN A 304 -18.69 -7.29 13.15
N THR A 305 -18.28 -7.62 14.38
CA THR A 305 -17.18 -8.53 14.71
C THR A 305 -17.30 -9.88 14.01
N LYS A 306 -18.52 -10.37 13.80
CA LYS A 306 -18.78 -11.63 13.11
C LYS A 306 -18.34 -11.63 11.65
N LEU A 307 -18.26 -10.46 11.00
CA LEU A 307 -17.79 -10.36 9.62
C LEU A 307 -16.31 -10.74 9.48
N VAL A 308 -15.51 -10.63 10.55
CA VAL A 308 -14.08 -10.98 10.53
C VAL A 308 -13.88 -12.46 10.17
N ARG A 309 -14.88 -13.32 10.39
CA ARG A 309 -14.87 -14.73 10.00
C ARG A 309 -14.72 -14.95 8.50
N ASP A 310 -15.19 -14.00 7.68
CA ASP A 310 -15.13 -14.08 6.21
C ASP A 310 -13.72 -13.74 5.67
N PHE A 311 -12.78 -13.36 6.52
CA PHE A 311 -11.46 -12.89 6.12
C PHE A 311 -10.35 -13.90 6.38
N MET A 312 -9.38 -13.84 5.49
CA MET A 312 -8.02 -14.32 5.72
C MET A 312 -7.26 -13.26 6.52
N ILE A 313 -6.51 -13.71 7.52
CA ILE A 313 -5.81 -12.90 8.51
C ILE A 313 -4.29 -13.09 8.37
N ALA A 314 -3.53 -12.00 8.44
CA ALA A 314 -2.10 -12.02 8.66
C ALA A 314 -1.69 -10.84 9.55
N GLY A 315 -0.51 -10.91 10.18
CA GLY A 315 -0.02 -9.81 11.01
C GLY A 315 1.49 -9.78 11.20
N THR A 316 2.02 -8.56 11.31
CA THR A 316 3.46 -8.32 11.51
C THR A 316 3.83 -7.98 12.95
N LEU A 317 2.87 -8.00 13.88
CA LEU A 317 3.13 -7.74 15.29
C LEU A 317 4.24 -8.67 15.81
N ARG A 318 5.11 -8.20 16.69
CA ARG A 318 6.15 -9.03 17.33
C ARG A 318 6.13 -8.77 18.82
N VAL A 319 6.35 -9.79 19.63
CA VAL A 319 6.43 -9.59 21.09
C VAL A 319 7.63 -8.69 21.38
N LYS A 320 7.44 -7.63 22.18
CA LYS A 320 8.47 -6.60 22.43
C LYS A 320 9.68 -7.14 23.18
N GLU A 321 9.47 -8.09 24.10
CA GLU A 321 10.48 -8.76 24.95
C GLU A 321 9.98 -10.18 25.30
N ASN A 322 10.71 -10.97 26.10
CA ASN A 322 10.23 -12.28 26.58
C ASN A 322 8.82 -12.13 27.18
N GLY A 323 7.81 -12.53 26.41
CA GLY A 323 6.41 -12.31 26.75
C GLY A 323 6.00 -13.08 28.01
N PRO A 324 4.95 -12.63 28.73
CA PRO A 324 4.45 -13.35 29.89
C PRO A 324 4.00 -14.77 29.52
N GLU A 325 3.79 -15.60 30.53
CA GLU A 325 3.15 -16.91 30.32
C GLU A 325 1.82 -16.73 29.61
N LEU A 326 1.55 -17.57 28.60
CA LEU A 326 0.43 -17.39 27.68
C LEU A 326 -0.92 -17.39 28.43
N HIS A 327 -1.03 -18.22 29.47
CA HIS A 327 -2.23 -18.38 30.29
C HIS A 327 -2.43 -17.28 31.36
N SER A 328 -1.41 -16.48 31.64
CA SER A 328 -1.51 -15.42 32.65
C SER A 328 -2.44 -14.28 32.19
N ASN A 329 -2.90 -13.44 33.11
CA ASN A 329 -3.60 -12.19 32.78
C ASN A 329 -2.66 -10.98 32.67
N GLU A 330 -1.34 -11.21 32.74
CA GLU A 330 -0.34 -10.17 32.54
C GLU A 330 -0.40 -9.64 31.11
N PRO A 331 -0.29 -8.31 30.92
CA PRO A 331 -0.32 -7.69 29.60
C PRO A 331 0.89 -8.12 28.78
N GLU A 332 0.65 -8.59 27.57
CA GLU A 332 1.68 -8.81 26.55
C GLU A 332 1.68 -7.64 25.57
N THR A 333 2.84 -6.99 25.41
CA THR A 333 3.03 -5.86 24.50
C THR A 333 3.71 -6.33 23.21
N TYR A 334 3.16 -5.86 22.10
CA TYR A 334 3.64 -6.13 20.77
C TYR A 334 4.12 -4.85 20.09
N ILE A 335 5.22 -4.95 19.35
CA ILE A 335 5.73 -3.92 18.47
C ILE A 335 5.33 -4.23 17.03
N VAL A 336 5.05 -3.19 16.25
CA VAL A 336 4.90 -3.29 14.80
C VAL A 336 6.21 -2.84 14.17
N PRO A 337 6.79 -3.59 13.20
CA PRO A 337 8.07 -3.22 12.56
C PRO A 337 8.07 -1.82 11.93
N THR A 338 6.91 -1.34 11.48
CA THR A 338 6.72 0.00 10.89
C THR A 338 6.44 1.07 11.94
N GLY A 339 6.57 0.76 13.23
CA GLY A 339 6.26 1.64 14.36
C GLY A 339 4.87 1.41 14.94
N GLY A 340 4.69 1.79 16.21
CA GLY A 340 3.45 1.57 16.97
C GLY A 340 3.51 0.32 17.86
N GLU A 341 2.66 0.33 18.89
CA GLU A 341 2.58 -0.74 19.88
C GLU A 341 1.12 -1.10 20.16
N ALA A 342 0.87 -2.37 20.47
CA ALA A 342 -0.40 -2.86 20.96
C ALA A 342 -0.18 -3.72 22.20
N THR A 343 -1.21 -3.83 23.04
CA THR A 343 -1.18 -4.66 24.24
C THR A 343 -2.41 -5.54 24.30
N ALA A 344 -2.23 -6.82 24.65
CA ALA A 344 -3.32 -7.75 24.93
C ALA A 344 -3.15 -8.38 26.31
N ARG A 345 -4.25 -8.51 27.05
CA ARG A 345 -4.30 -9.22 28.35
C ARG A 345 -4.94 -10.59 28.24
N ASP A 346 -5.98 -10.68 27.40
CA ASP A 346 -6.75 -11.90 27.20
C ASP A 346 -5.88 -13.04 26.64
N PRO A 347 -5.80 -14.21 27.30
CA PRO A 347 -4.99 -15.34 26.86
C PRO A 347 -5.28 -15.80 25.42
N LEU A 348 -6.54 -15.77 24.98
CA LEU A 348 -6.94 -16.19 23.65
C LEU A 348 -6.48 -15.18 22.59
N VAL A 349 -6.59 -13.89 22.88
CA VAL A 349 -6.02 -12.84 22.01
C VAL A 349 -4.50 -12.95 21.92
N LYS A 350 -3.81 -13.21 23.05
CA LYS A 350 -2.36 -13.45 23.05
C LYS A 350 -1.97 -14.65 22.20
N ALA A 351 -2.71 -15.75 22.33
CA ALA A 351 -2.51 -16.94 21.50
C ALA A 351 -2.71 -16.62 20.01
N ALA A 352 -3.74 -15.86 19.67
CA ALA A 352 -4.01 -15.45 18.29
C ALA A 352 -2.88 -14.60 17.68
N VAL A 353 -2.35 -13.62 18.41
CA VAL A 353 -1.22 -12.83 17.91
C VAL A 353 0.03 -13.70 17.72
N ARG A 354 0.32 -14.62 18.65
CA ARG A 354 1.45 -15.54 18.51
C ARG A 354 1.28 -16.50 17.32
N VAL A 355 0.07 -17.01 17.07
CA VAL A 355 -0.23 -17.83 15.88
C VAL A 355 -0.01 -17.02 14.60
N MET A 356 -0.48 -15.78 14.52
CA MET A 356 -0.23 -14.93 13.34
C MET A 356 1.29 -14.72 13.10
N ASN A 357 2.07 -14.57 14.16
CA ASN A 357 3.54 -14.43 14.05
C ASN A 357 4.19 -15.72 13.53
N GLU A 358 3.74 -16.86 14.04
CA GLU A 358 4.20 -18.19 13.63
C GLU A 358 3.77 -18.55 12.20
N SER A 359 2.65 -18.02 11.72
CA SER A 359 2.16 -18.21 10.35
C SER A 359 2.72 -17.18 9.36
N TRP A 360 3.28 -16.06 9.82
CA TRP A 360 3.87 -15.06 8.94
C TRP A 360 4.92 -15.69 8.00
N PRO A 361 4.87 -15.42 6.69
CA PRO A 361 4.09 -14.39 6.00
C PRO A 361 2.73 -14.87 5.47
N GLU A 362 2.26 -16.09 5.72
CA GLU A 362 1.03 -16.58 5.09
C GLU A 362 -0.23 -15.91 5.65
N ARG A 363 -1.30 -15.89 4.85
CA ARG A 363 -2.63 -15.51 5.32
C ARG A 363 -3.39 -16.78 5.70
N ILE A 364 -3.89 -16.86 6.93
CA ILE A 364 -4.67 -18.00 7.44
C ILE A 364 -6.14 -17.63 7.59
N SER A 365 -7.05 -18.58 7.48
CA SER A 365 -8.48 -18.29 7.72
C SER A 365 -8.73 -17.93 9.18
N PHE A 366 -9.78 -17.16 9.45
CA PHE A 366 -10.17 -16.86 10.84
C PHE A 366 -10.48 -18.13 11.64
N ASP A 367 -11.15 -19.11 11.05
CA ASP A 367 -11.46 -20.37 11.73
C ASP A 367 -10.17 -21.15 12.09
N THR A 368 -9.17 -21.15 11.19
CA THR A 368 -7.83 -21.72 11.47
C THR A 368 -7.13 -20.96 12.59
N LEU A 369 -7.22 -19.63 12.61
CA LEU A 369 -6.65 -18.80 13.68
C LEU A 369 -7.28 -19.18 15.03
N VAL A 370 -8.60 -19.32 15.09
CA VAL A 370 -9.32 -19.76 16.31
C VAL A 370 -8.84 -21.14 16.76
N GLU A 371 -8.84 -22.12 15.85
CA GLU A 371 -8.43 -23.50 16.17
C GLU A 371 -7.02 -23.57 16.74
N LEU A 372 -6.05 -22.95 16.06
CA LEU A 372 -4.65 -22.95 16.50
C LEU A 372 -4.46 -22.19 17.81
N SER A 373 -5.18 -21.09 18.01
CA SER A 373 -5.12 -20.30 19.25
C SER A 373 -5.67 -21.08 20.44
N SER A 374 -6.83 -21.73 20.28
CA SER A 374 -7.41 -22.60 21.31
C SER A 374 -6.49 -23.76 21.63
N LYS A 375 -5.93 -24.43 20.61
CA LYS A 375 -4.96 -25.53 20.80
C LYS A 375 -3.72 -25.09 21.57
N LYS A 376 -3.20 -23.88 21.31
CA LYS A 376 -2.02 -23.33 22.02
C LYS A 376 -2.28 -23.11 23.50
N LEU A 377 -3.54 -22.94 23.90
CA LEU A 377 -4.01 -22.86 25.28
C LEU A 377 -4.48 -24.21 25.85
N GLY A 378 -4.34 -25.32 25.11
CA GLY A 378 -4.89 -26.62 25.54
C GLY A 378 -6.42 -26.63 25.65
N LEU A 379 -7.10 -25.69 24.99
CA LEU A 379 -8.56 -25.58 24.96
C LEU A 379 -9.12 -26.29 23.73
N GLN A 380 -10.35 -26.79 23.84
CA GLN A 380 -11.14 -27.21 22.69
C GLN A 380 -11.98 -26.04 22.19
N VAL A 381 -12.11 -25.92 20.87
CA VAL A 381 -13.05 -24.95 20.27
C VAL A 381 -14.47 -25.35 20.67
N PRO A 382 -15.30 -24.42 21.19
CA PRO A 382 -16.69 -24.72 21.53
C PRO A 382 -17.46 -25.28 20.34
N THR A 383 -18.33 -26.25 20.59
CA THR A 383 -19.18 -26.84 19.54
C THR A 383 -20.57 -26.21 19.47
N ASP A 384 -20.99 -25.51 20.53
CA ASP A 384 -22.24 -24.78 20.56
C ASP A 384 -22.09 -23.36 19.99
N GLN A 385 -23.16 -22.86 19.36
CA GLN A 385 -23.15 -21.56 18.68
C GLN A 385 -22.83 -20.39 19.61
N ALA A 386 -23.28 -20.42 20.87
CA ALA A 386 -23.05 -19.33 21.81
C ALA A 386 -21.59 -19.29 22.27
N GLY A 387 -20.95 -20.45 22.46
CA GLY A 387 -19.52 -20.57 22.69
C GLY A 387 -18.70 -20.05 21.51
N LEU A 388 -19.05 -20.46 20.29
CA LEU A 388 -18.39 -19.98 19.07
C LEU A 388 -18.51 -18.47 18.90
N ASP A 389 -19.71 -17.91 19.08
CA ASP A 389 -19.94 -16.47 18.99
C ASP A 389 -19.07 -15.69 19.98
N ARG A 390 -18.93 -16.17 21.22
CA ARG A 390 -18.05 -15.53 22.22
C ARG A 390 -16.58 -15.53 21.81
N VAL A 391 -16.08 -16.64 21.29
CA VAL A 391 -14.70 -16.75 20.81
C VAL A 391 -14.45 -15.83 19.61
N VAL A 392 -15.41 -15.81 18.68
CA VAL A 392 -15.39 -14.92 17.51
C VAL A 392 -15.37 -13.46 17.95
N ASP A 393 -16.22 -13.07 18.90
CA ASP A 393 -16.28 -11.69 19.38
C ASP A 393 -15.00 -11.28 20.12
N GLN A 394 -14.40 -12.16 20.92
CA GLN A 394 -13.14 -11.90 21.62
C GLN A 394 -11.98 -11.64 20.65
N ILE A 395 -11.71 -12.57 19.74
CA ILE A 395 -10.60 -12.44 18.77
C ILE A 395 -10.94 -11.35 17.75
N GLY A 396 -12.16 -11.33 17.22
CA GLY A 396 -12.62 -10.38 16.22
C GLY A 396 -12.56 -8.93 16.70
N SER A 397 -12.99 -8.64 17.94
CA SER A 397 -12.89 -7.28 18.51
C SER A 397 -11.44 -6.82 18.62
N ALA A 398 -10.53 -7.69 19.07
CA ALA A 398 -9.11 -7.37 19.17
C ALA A 398 -8.49 -7.12 17.79
N LEU A 399 -8.80 -7.96 16.79
CA LEU A 399 -8.30 -7.79 15.43
C LEU A 399 -8.79 -6.49 14.81
N LEU A 400 -10.07 -6.12 14.99
CA LEU A 400 -10.62 -4.86 14.48
C LEU A 400 -9.99 -3.64 15.17
N LEU A 401 -9.77 -3.72 16.49
CA LEU A 401 -9.06 -2.67 17.24
C LEU A 401 -7.64 -2.49 16.72
N PHE A 402 -6.90 -3.58 16.52
CA PHE A 402 -5.54 -3.53 15.98
C PHE A 402 -5.51 -3.05 14.52
N TYR A 403 -6.44 -3.52 13.69
CA TYR A 403 -6.56 -3.12 12.28
C TYR A 403 -6.86 -1.62 12.11
N THR A 404 -7.64 -1.04 13.04
CA THR A 404 -8.00 0.39 13.01
C THR A 404 -7.07 1.27 13.85
N GLY A 405 -6.28 0.72 14.78
CA GLY A 405 -5.41 1.49 15.67
C GLY A 405 -3.92 1.41 15.38
N LEU A 406 -3.45 0.37 14.69
CA LEU A 406 -2.02 0.19 14.37
C LEU A 406 -1.69 0.58 12.94
N PRO A 407 -0.42 0.87 12.62
CA PRO A 407 -0.04 1.17 11.25
C PRO A 407 -0.45 0.13 10.22
N MET A 408 -0.74 0.59 9.00
CA MET A 408 -1.16 -0.28 7.90
C MET A 408 -0.14 -1.40 7.68
N GLY A 409 -0.63 -2.63 7.56
CA GLY A 409 0.21 -3.83 7.47
C GLY A 409 0.44 -4.54 8.81
N ALA A 410 0.15 -3.90 9.95
CA ALA A 410 0.22 -4.54 11.26
C ALA A 410 -0.72 -5.74 11.40
N ILE A 411 -1.98 -5.54 10.98
CA ILE A 411 -2.99 -6.56 10.76
C ILE A 411 -3.50 -6.41 9.33
N GLU A 412 -3.65 -7.54 8.65
CA GLU A 412 -4.28 -7.64 7.36
C GLU A 412 -5.58 -8.43 7.45
N LEU A 413 -6.64 -7.85 6.90
CA LEU A 413 -7.90 -8.52 6.60
C LEU A 413 -8.03 -8.55 5.08
N SER A 414 -8.13 -9.73 4.50
CA SER A 414 -8.28 -9.94 3.06
C SER A 414 -9.35 -10.97 2.75
N LEU A 415 -10.02 -10.84 1.61
CA LEU A 415 -11.02 -11.82 1.15
C LEU A 415 -10.40 -13.04 0.43
N ARG A 416 -9.07 -13.09 0.32
CA ARG A 416 -8.38 -14.17 -0.40
C ARG A 416 -7.04 -14.57 0.23
N PRO A 417 -6.59 -15.83 0.05
CA PRO A 417 -5.24 -16.21 0.43
C PRO A 417 -4.21 -15.47 -0.41
N LEU A 418 -3.00 -15.36 0.14
CA LEU A 418 -1.83 -14.89 -0.59
C LEU A 418 -1.01 -16.12 -0.97
N GLY A 419 -0.77 -16.33 -2.27
CA GLY A 419 -0.06 -17.51 -2.81
C GLY A 419 1.44 -17.47 -2.56
N ILE A 420 1.82 -17.42 -1.29
CA ILE A 420 3.20 -17.23 -0.81
C ILE A 420 3.63 -18.35 0.11
N THR A 421 4.94 -18.50 0.27
CA THR A 421 5.53 -19.40 1.25
C THR A 421 6.76 -18.76 1.89
N ARG A 422 7.10 -19.23 3.09
CA ARG A 422 8.41 -18.96 3.72
C ARG A 422 9.42 -20.08 3.53
N GLU A 423 9.00 -21.23 3.03
CA GLU A 423 9.83 -22.42 2.97
C GLU A 423 10.71 -22.41 1.72
N PHE A 424 11.91 -22.97 1.84
CA PHE A 424 12.74 -23.26 0.67
C PHE A 424 12.08 -24.44 -0.08
N LEU A 425 11.30 -24.11 -1.11
CA LEU A 425 10.76 -25.10 -2.03
C LEU A 425 11.89 -25.75 -2.84
N GLU A 426 11.72 -27.02 -3.26
CA GLU A 426 12.72 -27.72 -4.08
C GLU A 426 13.16 -26.89 -5.29
N LYS A 427 12.20 -26.18 -5.91
CA LYS A 427 12.43 -25.24 -7.01
C LYS A 427 11.80 -23.88 -6.66
N PRO A 428 12.52 -23.00 -5.96
CA PRO A 428 11.97 -21.72 -5.51
C PRO A 428 11.63 -20.83 -6.71
N LYS A 429 10.55 -20.06 -6.56
CA LYS A 429 10.04 -19.17 -7.60
C LYS A 429 9.61 -17.83 -7.02
N VAL A 430 9.97 -16.76 -7.70
CA VAL A 430 9.43 -15.41 -7.48
C VAL A 430 8.67 -14.93 -8.74
N PRO A 431 7.82 -13.89 -8.64
CA PRO A 431 7.16 -13.31 -9.81
C PRO A 431 8.16 -12.88 -10.90
N ALA A 432 7.77 -12.98 -12.17
CA ALA A 432 8.62 -12.58 -13.27
C ALA A 432 8.91 -11.07 -13.24
N LEU A 433 7.95 -10.24 -12.81
CA LEU A 433 8.19 -8.80 -12.59
C LEU A 433 9.29 -8.58 -11.55
N VAL A 434 9.27 -9.31 -10.43
CA VAL A 434 10.29 -9.22 -9.38
C VAL A 434 11.68 -9.54 -9.93
N ARG A 435 11.81 -10.60 -10.74
CA ARG A 435 13.10 -10.94 -11.38
C ARG A 435 13.58 -9.82 -12.31
N LYS A 436 12.66 -9.20 -13.05
CA LYS A 436 12.97 -8.07 -13.95
C LYS A 436 13.41 -6.83 -13.17
N GLN A 437 12.69 -6.46 -12.11
CA GLN A 437 12.99 -5.31 -11.26
C GLN A 437 14.34 -5.47 -10.53
N ALA A 438 14.69 -6.69 -10.12
CA ALA A 438 15.98 -6.98 -9.47
C ALA A 438 17.18 -6.61 -10.36
N GLY A 439 17.05 -6.76 -11.67
CA GLY A 439 18.11 -6.44 -12.64
C GLY A 439 18.27 -4.95 -12.97
N ILE A 440 17.46 -4.05 -12.39
CA ILE A 440 17.50 -2.61 -12.65
C ILE A 440 18.21 -1.89 -11.50
N ASP A 441 17.56 -1.75 -10.35
CA ASP A 441 18.08 -0.97 -9.20
C ASP A 441 17.83 -1.65 -7.83
N GLY A 442 17.25 -2.86 -7.83
CA GLY A 442 16.91 -3.61 -6.63
C GLY A 442 15.69 -3.07 -5.87
N VAL A 443 14.88 -2.19 -6.47
CA VAL A 443 13.58 -1.78 -5.94
C VAL A 443 12.50 -2.68 -6.55
N LEU A 444 11.84 -3.46 -5.70
CA LEU A 444 10.93 -4.53 -6.08
C LEU A 444 9.52 -4.24 -5.58
N THR A 445 8.52 -4.84 -6.24
CA THR A 445 7.15 -4.94 -5.72
C THR A 445 6.91 -6.34 -5.19
N ASN A 446 6.65 -6.48 -3.89
CA ASN A 446 6.32 -7.78 -3.31
C ASN A 446 4.85 -8.19 -3.56
N LEU A 447 4.48 -9.40 -3.15
CA LEU A 447 3.15 -9.95 -3.36
C LEU A 447 2.06 -9.27 -2.50
N ARG A 448 2.47 -8.46 -1.52
CA ARG A 448 1.59 -7.59 -0.73
C ARG A 448 1.42 -6.20 -1.34
N HIS A 449 1.94 -5.99 -2.55
CA HIS A 449 1.90 -4.72 -3.27
C HIS A 449 2.65 -3.60 -2.55
N GLN A 450 3.79 -3.95 -1.94
CA GLN A 450 4.68 -3.03 -1.22
C GLN A 450 6.00 -2.89 -1.97
N THR A 451 6.59 -1.69 -1.90
CA THR A 451 7.94 -1.44 -2.40
C THR A 451 8.97 -1.97 -1.40
N ILE A 452 9.86 -2.85 -1.84
CA ILE A 452 10.96 -3.43 -1.06
C ILE A 452 12.28 -3.12 -1.75
N ARG A 453 13.33 -2.80 -0.99
CA ARG A 453 14.69 -2.68 -1.51
C ARG A 453 15.51 -3.91 -1.10
N VAL A 454 16.23 -4.50 -2.04
CA VAL A 454 17.12 -5.64 -1.78
C VAL A 454 18.59 -5.26 -1.94
N GLY A 455 19.46 -6.02 -1.28
CA GLY A 455 20.91 -5.86 -1.37
C GLY A 455 21.49 -6.39 -2.68
N ASP A 456 22.80 -6.23 -2.85
CA ASP A 456 23.46 -6.58 -4.11
C ASP A 456 23.51 -8.09 -4.35
N PHE A 457 23.65 -8.91 -3.30
CA PHE A 457 23.67 -10.36 -3.45
C PHE A 457 22.30 -10.90 -3.89
N GLU A 458 21.21 -10.37 -3.35
CA GLU A 458 19.84 -10.73 -3.74
C GLU A 458 19.57 -10.44 -5.22
N LYS A 459 20.16 -9.38 -5.79
CA LYS A 459 20.03 -9.05 -7.23
C LYS A 459 20.60 -10.14 -8.13
N PHE A 460 21.59 -10.90 -7.67
CA PHE A 460 22.13 -12.07 -8.40
C PHE A 460 21.29 -13.33 -8.17
N VAL A 461 20.68 -13.48 -6.98
CA VAL A 461 19.87 -14.66 -6.64
C VAL A 461 18.50 -14.61 -7.33
N LEU A 462 17.80 -13.48 -7.26
CA LEU A 462 16.41 -13.33 -7.74
C LEU A 462 16.19 -13.79 -9.19
N PRO A 463 17.04 -13.44 -10.17
CA PRO A 463 16.90 -13.92 -11.56
C PRO A 463 16.94 -15.45 -11.70
N LEU A 464 17.58 -16.15 -10.76
CA LEU A 464 17.71 -17.62 -10.76
C LEU A 464 16.48 -18.33 -10.17
N LEU A 465 15.63 -17.61 -9.43
CA LEU A 465 14.43 -18.14 -8.75
C LEU A 465 13.23 -18.18 -9.70
N ASP A 466 13.33 -19.01 -10.75
CA ASP A 466 12.31 -19.14 -11.77
C ASP A 466 11.41 -20.37 -11.67
N GLY A 467 11.61 -21.18 -10.64
CA GLY A 467 10.91 -22.45 -10.46
C GLY A 467 11.47 -23.59 -11.31
N THR A 468 12.59 -23.40 -12.01
CA THR A 468 13.24 -24.46 -12.82
C THR A 468 14.45 -25.07 -12.14
N ARG A 469 15.17 -24.29 -11.31
CA ARG A 469 16.40 -24.70 -10.63
C ARG A 469 16.14 -25.10 -9.18
N ASN A 470 16.85 -26.13 -8.73
CA ASN A 470 16.94 -26.46 -7.30
C ASN A 470 18.14 -25.76 -6.63
N LYS A 471 18.27 -25.91 -5.31
CA LYS A 471 19.37 -25.31 -4.52
C LYS A 471 20.74 -25.53 -5.17
N LYS A 472 21.04 -26.78 -5.59
CA LYS A 472 22.31 -27.13 -6.25
C LYS A 472 22.50 -26.35 -7.56
N GLY A 473 21.48 -26.29 -8.41
CA GLY A 473 21.55 -25.56 -9.68
C GLY A 473 21.71 -24.04 -9.50
N ILE A 474 21.11 -23.47 -8.46
CA ILE A 474 21.31 -22.06 -8.09
C ILE A 474 22.75 -21.84 -7.66
N LEU A 475 23.28 -22.66 -6.75
CA LEU A 475 24.67 -22.56 -6.29
C LEU A 475 25.68 -22.69 -7.43
N THR A 476 25.48 -23.64 -8.36
CA THR A 476 26.32 -23.77 -9.55
C THR A 476 26.31 -22.50 -10.41
N SER A 477 25.15 -21.86 -10.57
CA SER A 477 25.04 -20.61 -11.34
C SER A 477 25.76 -19.46 -10.63
N LEU A 478 25.65 -19.35 -9.29
CA LEU A 478 26.37 -18.35 -8.51
C LEU A 478 27.89 -18.57 -8.55
N GLN A 479 28.35 -19.81 -8.49
CA GLN A 479 29.78 -20.13 -8.63
C GLN A 479 30.34 -19.72 -10.00
N ASP A 480 29.58 -19.93 -11.08
CA ASP A 480 29.95 -19.48 -12.43
C ASP A 480 30.09 -17.95 -12.50
N LEU A 481 29.19 -17.20 -11.83
CA LEU A 481 29.32 -15.74 -11.71
C LEU A 481 30.58 -15.32 -10.93
N VAL A 482 30.96 -16.06 -9.89
CA VAL A 482 32.21 -15.81 -9.15
C VAL A 482 33.43 -16.08 -10.02
N GLN A 483 33.45 -17.19 -10.77
CA GLN A 483 34.54 -17.53 -11.69
C GLN A 483 34.70 -16.49 -12.80
N LYS A 484 33.58 -15.93 -13.29
CA LYS A 484 33.55 -14.84 -14.27
C LYS A 484 33.85 -13.45 -13.69
N GLN A 485 34.13 -13.36 -12.38
CA GLN A 485 34.37 -12.11 -11.65
C GLN A 485 33.18 -11.12 -11.68
N GLN A 486 31.98 -11.63 -11.96
CA GLN A 486 30.74 -10.85 -11.94
C GLN A 486 30.13 -10.77 -10.54
N LEU A 487 30.50 -11.70 -9.66
CA LEU A 487 30.16 -11.72 -8.23
C LEU A 487 31.44 -11.87 -7.41
N GLN A 488 31.67 -11.00 -6.43
CA GLN A 488 32.80 -11.11 -5.52
C GLN A 488 32.34 -11.53 -4.13
N ILE A 489 32.95 -12.59 -3.60
CA ILE A 489 32.69 -13.06 -2.23
C ILE A 489 33.79 -12.56 -1.31
N ARG A 490 33.41 -11.83 -0.26
CA ARG A 490 34.34 -11.27 0.71
C ARG A 490 33.96 -11.71 2.13
N GLU A 491 34.98 -12.00 2.94
CA GLU A 491 34.85 -12.23 4.37
C GLU A 491 35.80 -11.27 5.08
N ASN A 492 35.29 -10.44 6.01
CA ASN A 492 36.07 -9.39 6.68
C ASN A 492 36.86 -8.48 5.70
N ASN A 493 36.21 -8.07 4.61
CA ASN A 493 36.78 -7.29 3.48
C ASN A 493 37.88 -7.99 2.66
N ILE A 494 38.18 -9.27 2.92
CA ILE A 494 39.15 -10.05 2.16
C ILE A 494 38.43 -10.85 1.07
N LEU A 495 38.89 -10.74 -0.17
CA LEU A 495 38.38 -11.52 -1.31
C LEU A 495 38.70 -13.00 -1.10
N ILE A 496 37.68 -13.85 -1.21
CA ILE A 496 37.81 -15.30 -1.10
C ILE A 496 37.88 -15.89 -2.50
N VAL A 497 38.96 -16.61 -2.80
CA VAL A 497 39.20 -17.26 -4.10
C VAL A 497 39.24 -18.79 -4.04
N ASP A 498 39.29 -19.35 -2.83
CA ASP A 498 39.25 -20.80 -2.59
C ASP A 498 37.85 -21.35 -2.93
N PRO A 499 37.72 -22.24 -3.94
CA PRO A 499 36.42 -22.74 -4.41
C PRO A 499 35.54 -23.38 -3.33
N ASP A 500 36.13 -24.13 -2.41
CA ASP A 500 35.39 -24.83 -1.35
C ASP A 500 34.87 -23.84 -0.31
N LYS A 501 35.70 -22.85 0.05
CA LYS A 501 35.30 -21.76 0.94
C LYS A 501 34.25 -20.86 0.29
N VAL A 502 34.35 -20.56 -1.01
CA VAL A 502 33.33 -19.83 -1.78
C VAL A 502 31.99 -20.57 -1.72
N LEU A 503 31.98 -21.87 -2.00
CA LEU A 503 30.75 -22.67 -1.99
C LEU A 503 30.07 -22.65 -0.60
N SER A 504 30.85 -22.84 0.47
CA SER A 504 30.35 -22.79 1.85
C SER A 504 29.72 -21.43 2.20
N ILE A 505 30.32 -20.33 1.75
CA ILE A 505 29.77 -18.97 1.97
C ILE A 505 28.49 -18.77 1.15
N LEU A 506 28.50 -19.15 -0.14
CA LEU A 506 27.35 -19.04 -1.02
C LEU A 506 26.15 -19.83 -0.50
N GLU A 507 26.38 -21.03 0.05
CA GLU A 507 25.32 -21.85 0.62
C GLU A 507 24.65 -21.16 1.81
N LYS A 508 25.43 -20.66 2.77
CA LYS A 508 24.91 -19.94 3.93
C LYS A 508 24.17 -18.66 3.54
N GLN A 509 24.73 -17.88 2.61
CA GLN A 509 24.11 -16.65 2.14
C GLN A 509 22.81 -16.94 1.36
N LEU A 510 22.78 -18.01 0.55
CA LEU A 510 21.57 -18.39 -0.17
C LEU A 510 20.44 -18.78 0.79
N ASP A 511 20.73 -19.56 1.83
CA ASP A 511 19.72 -19.94 2.84
C ASP A 511 19.16 -18.71 3.56
N GLN A 512 20.03 -17.76 3.92
CA GLN A 512 19.62 -16.48 4.51
C GLN A 512 18.76 -15.64 3.55
N VAL A 513 19.18 -15.52 2.28
CA VAL A 513 18.41 -14.79 1.27
C VAL A 513 17.03 -15.39 1.10
N ILE A 514 16.90 -16.71 0.98
CA ILE A 514 15.59 -17.35 0.79
C ILE A 514 14.68 -17.08 2.00
N LEU A 515 15.21 -17.13 3.22
CA LEU A 515 14.46 -16.75 4.41
C LEU A 515 13.98 -15.28 4.35
N ILE A 516 14.86 -14.35 3.97
CA ILE A 516 14.53 -12.92 3.83
C ILE A 516 13.46 -12.71 2.75
N LEU A 517 13.60 -13.35 1.59
CA LEU A 517 12.64 -13.27 0.49
C LEU A 517 11.28 -13.84 0.89
N GLY A 518 11.26 -14.96 1.62
CA GLY A 518 10.04 -15.52 2.21
C GLY A 518 9.37 -14.53 3.14
N LEU A 519 10.09 -14.03 4.16
CA LEU A 519 9.55 -13.06 5.13
C LEU A 519 9.05 -11.76 4.50
N ASN A 520 9.62 -11.34 3.36
CA ASN A 520 9.19 -10.18 2.59
C ASN A 520 8.10 -10.47 1.56
N SER A 521 7.49 -11.67 1.59
CA SER A 521 6.40 -12.07 0.69
C SER A 521 6.78 -12.00 -0.80
N LEU A 522 7.98 -12.49 -1.14
CA LEU A 522 8.47 -12.55 -2.54
C LEU A 522 8.43 -13.96 -3.13
N LEU A 523 8.47 -15.00 -2.29
CA LEU A 523 8.43 -16.40 -2.74
C LEU A 523 6.99 -16.87 -2.97
N LEU A 524 6.74 -17.42 -4.16
CA LEU A 524 5.48 -18.04 -4.53
C LEU A 524 5.38 -19.44 -3.93
N SER A 525 4.20 -19.81 -3.44
CA SER A 525 3.93 -21.21 -3.07
C SER A 525 3.87 -22.11 -4.31
N SER A 526 4.22 -23.39 -4.15
CA SER A 526 3.94 -24.41 -5.15
C SER A 526 2.41 -24.51 -5.32
N LYS A 527 1.91 -24.26 -6.53
CA LYS A 527 0.49 -24.51 -6.86
C LYS A 527 0.20 -26.01 -6.93
#